data_AF-A0A1X3D1V0-F1
#
_entry.id   AF-A0A1X3D1V0-F1
#
_cell.length_a   1.000
_cell.length_b   1.000
_cell.length_c   1.000
_cell.angle_alpha   90.00
_cell.angle_beta   90.00
_cell.angle_gamma   90.00
#
_symmetry.space_group_name_H-M   'P 1'
#
loop_
_entity.id
_entity.type
_entity.pdbx_description
1 polymer ?
#
loop_
_entity_poly.entity_id
_entity_poly.type
_entity_poly.pdbx_seq_one_letter_code
_entity_poly.pdbx_strand_id
1 'polypeptide(L)'
;MGRWKVNFIFSNQKGRALHAEKDKKMAEIADYGFVLWNGKSIGSLNNIAELLKQNKFSLVYFAPNKQFIKIKSIEQLQDLIDYTDEKLMGEIQDKGNAYLKTIALPQVRLI
;
A
#
# COMPACT_ATOMS: atom_id res chain seq x y z
N MET A 1 -13.32 22.20 -16.43
CA MET A 1 -14.02 21.74 -15.20
C MET A 1 -12.99 21.28 -14.17
N GLY A 2 -13.32 21.35 -12.88
CA GLY A 2 -12.51 20.82 -11.78
C GLY A 2 -11.41 21.77 -11.29
N ARG A 3 -11.76 22.79 -10.49
CA ARG A 3 -10.80 23.66 -9.78
C ARG A 3 -10.18 22.95 -8.57
N TRP A 4 -9.68 21.74 -8.78
CA TRP A 4 -9.04 20.96 -7.71
C TRP A 4 -7.78 21.67 -7.27
N LYS A 5 -7.55 21.71 -5.94
CA LYS A 5 -6.31 22.27 -5.40
C LYS A 5 -5.14 21.45 -5.89
N VAL A 6 -4.23 22.07 -6.63
CA VAL A 6 -2.99 21.44 -7.11
C VAL A 6 -1.91 21.70 -6.06
N ASN A 7 -1.27 20.62 -5.60
CA ASN A 7 -0.08 20.71 -4.76
C ASN A 7 1.13 20.22 -5.55
N PHE A 8 2.11 21.10 -5.75
CA PHE A 8 3.38 20.73 -6.40
C PHE A 8 4.30 20.04 -5.39
N ILE A 9 4.86 18.92 -5.80
CA ILE A 9 5.81 18.14 -5.01
C ILE A 9 7.14 18.21 -5.74
N PHE A 10 8.11 18.91 -5.15
CA PHE A 10 9.47 18.95 -5.66
C PHE A 10 10.20 17.68 -5.22
N SER A 11 10.84 17.02 -6.17
CA SER A 11 11.57 15.78 -5.96
C SER A 11 12.79 15.77 -6.86
N ASN A 12 13.93 15.34 -6.32
CA ASN A 12 15.15 15.09 -7.10
C ASN A 12 15.20 13.66 -7.65
N GLN A 13 14.17 12.85 -7.39
CA GLN A 13 14.10 11.46 -7.79
C GLN A 13 13.59 11.31 -9.22
N LYS A 14 13.94 10.19 -9.86
CA LYS A 14 13.48 9.84 -11.21
C LYS A 14 12.82 8.46 -11.22
N GLY A 15 11.97 8.23 -12.22
CA GLY A 15 11.30 6.94 -12.43
C GLY A 15 10.46 6.52 -11.21
N ARG A 16 10.60 5.26 -10.78
CA ARG A 16 9.79 4.70 -9.69
C ARG A 16 9.91 5.45 -8.37
N ALA A 17 11.09 5.98 -8.05
CA ALA A 17 11.30 6.71 -6.80
C ALA A 17 10.51 8.02 -6.76
N LEU A 18 10.37 8.71 -7.90
CA LEU A 18 9.52 9.90 -8.03
C LEU A 18 8.05 9.57 -7.74
N HIS A 19 7.55 8.48 -8.31
CA HIS A 19 6.17 8.04 -8.08
C HIS A 19 5.94 7.67 -6.61
N ALA A 20 6.88 7.00 -5.97
CA ALA A 20 6.78 6.64 -4.55
C ALA A 20 6.74 7.88 -3.63
N GLU A 21 7.54 8.92 -3.91
CA GLU A 21 7.47 10.17 -3.15
C GLU A 21 6.15 10.90 -3.34
N LYS A 22 5.63 10.91 -4.57
CA LYS A 22 4.30 11.44 -4.85
C LYS A 22 3.23 10.68 -4.06
N ASP A 23 3.26 9.35 -4.09
CA ASP A 23 2.30 8.49 -3.40
C ASP A 23 2.35 8.68 -1.89
N LYS A 24 3.56 8.80 -1.32
CA LYS A 24 3.75 9.13 0.10
C LYS A 24 3.12 10.48 0.47
N LYS A 25 3.36 11.51 -0.34
CA LYS A 25 2.76 12.83 -0.08
C LYS A 25 1.25 12.83 -0.26
N MET A 26 0.73 12.02 -1.19
CA MET A 26 -0.71 11.81 -1.35
C MET A 26 -1.31 11.12 -0.11
N ALA A 27 -0.63 10.12 0.46
CA ALA A 27 -1.06 9.49 1.71
C ALA A 27 -1.03 10.46 2.89
N GLU A 28 -0.06 11.38 2.97
CA GLU A 28 0.00 12.44 3.99
C GLU A 28 -1.20 13.37 3.98
N ILE A 29 -1.68 13.78 2.80
CA ILE A 29 -2.82 14.71 2.67
C ILE A 29 -4.19 14.03 2.67
N ALA A 30 -4.25 12.72 2.40
CA ALA A 30 -5.51 11.99 2.34
C ALA A 30 -6.06 11.71 3.74
N ASP A 31 -7.38 11.70 3.89
CA ASP A 31 -8.05 11.20 5.11
C ASP A 31 -8.35 9.70 5.01
N TYR A 32 -8.53 9.21 3.78
CA TYR A 32 -8.93 7.84 3.46
C TYR A 32 -8.38 7.43 2.08
N GLY A 33 -7.99 6.17 1.94
CA GLY A 33 -7.54 5.62 0.65
C GLY A 33 -8.59 4.76 -0.04
N PHE A 34 -8.71 4.90 -1.36
CA PHE A 34 -9.39 3.91 -2.19
C PHE A 34 -8.38 3.30 -3.16
N VAL A 35 -8.20 1.99 -3.10
CA VAL A 35 -7.14 1.28 -3.83
C VAL A 35 -7.76 0.17 -4.69
N LEU A 36 -7.55 0.25 -5.99
CA LEU A 36 -7.86 -0.85 -6.91
C LEU A 36 -6.65 -1.77 -6.96
N TRP A 37 -6.82 -3.04 -6.58
CA TRP A 37 -5.71 -3.97 -6.51
C TRP A 37 -6.01 -5.29 -7.23
N ASN A 38 -5.04 -5.72 -8.04
CA ASN A 38 -5.14 -6.91 -8.88
C ASN A 38 -4.49 -8.16 -8.26
N GLY A 39 -4.02 -8.08 -7.02
CA GLY A 39 -3.28 -9.16 -6.35
C GLY A 39 -1.80 -9.25 -6.72
N LYS A 40 -1.27 -8.30 -7.51
CA LYS A 40 0.11 -8.35 -8.04
C LYS A 40 0.90 -7.05 -7.84
N SER A 41 0.22 -5.90 -7.79
CA SER A 41 0.90 -4.60 -7.69
C SER A 41 1.48 -4.37 -6.30
N ILE A 42 2.81 -4.42 -6.17
CA ILE A 42 3.53 -3.99 -4.96
C ILE A 42 3.24 -2.52 -4.65
N GLY A 43 3.13 -1.66 -5.69
CA GLY A 43 2.85 -0.24 -5.51
C GLY A 43 1.54 0.00 -4.76
N SER A 44 0.52 -0.81 -5.05
CA SER A 44 -0.76 -0.73 -4.33
C SER A 44 -0.61 -1.15 -2.86
N LEU A 45 0.16 -2.20 -2.56
CA LEU A 45 0.44 -2.61 -1.18
C LEU A 45 1.25 -1.55 -0.42
N ASN A 46 2.24 -0.94 -1.07
CA ASN A 46 3.00 0.18 -0.49
C ASN A 46 2.08 1.36 -0.15
N ASN A 47 1.11 1.68 -1.02
CA ASN A 47 0.17 2.77 -0.79
C ASN A 47 -0.78 2.47 0.38
N ILE A 48 -1.24 1.22 0.50
CA ILE A 48 -2.05 0.77 1.64
C ILE A 48 -1.21 0.85 2.94
N ALA A 49 0.04 0.37 2.90
CA ALA A 49 0.94 0.40 4.04
C ALA A 49 1.28 1.83 4.50
N GLU A 50 1.50 2.76 3.57
CA GLU A 50 1.79 4.16 3.91
C GLU A 50 0.59 4.86 4.57
N LEU A 51 -0.64 4.54 4.15
CA LEU A 51 -1.86 5.00 4.83
C LEU A 51 -1.96 4.42 6.24
N LEU A 52 -1.79 3.10 6.39
CA LEU A 52 -1.84 2.43 7.70
C LEU A 52 -0.78 2.97 8.68
N LYS A 53 0.43 3.23 8.19
CA LYS A 53 1.52 3.83 8.99
C LYS A 53 1.12 5.17 9.62
N GLN A 54 0.23 5.90 8.94
CA GLN A 54 -0.30 7.18 9.40
C GLN A 54 -1.63 7.05 10.15
N ASN A 55 -2.01 5.82 10.55
CA ASN A 55 -3.29 5.48 11.17
C ASN A 55 -4.50 5.82 10.30
N LYS A 56 -4.35 5.73 8.97
CA LYS A 56 -5.41 6.00 8.00
C LYS A 56 -5.90 4.70 7.39
N PHE A 57 -7.20 4.68 7.08
CA PHE A 57 -7.87 3.50 6.57
C PHE A 57 -7.90 3.50 5.04
N SER A 58 -8.04 2.31 4.47
CA SER A 58 -8.28 2.16 3.04
C SER A 58 -9.40 1.17 2.72
N LEU A 59 -10.10 1.43 1.61
CA LEU A 59 -10.98 0.47 0.95
C LEU A 59 -10.23 -0.09 -0.24
N VAL A 60 -9.97 -1.39 -0.23
CA VAL A 60 -9.31 -2.09 -1.32
C VAL A 60 -10.36 -2.81 -2.14
N TYR A 61 -10.48 -2.47 -3.42
CA TYR A 61 -11.21 -3.31 -4.36
C TYR A 61 -10.26 -4.39 -4.87
N PHE A 62 -10.44 -5.61 -4.40
CA PHE A 62 -9.65 -6.77 -4.82
C PHE A 62 -10.25 -7.37 -6.08
N ALA A 63 -9.66 -7.05 -7.22
CA ALA A 63 -10.16 -7.40 -8.54
C ALA A 63 -10.33 -8.91 -8.79
N PRO A 64 -9.42 -9.81 -8.33
CA PRO A 64 -9.58 -11.24 -8.53
C PRO A 64 -10.89 -11.81 -7.97
N ASN A 65 -11.33 -11.33 -6.80
CA ASN A 65 -12.57 -11.80 -6.17
C ASN A 65 -13.72 -10.79 -6.31
N LYS A 66 -13.49 -9.66 -7.00
CA LYS A 66 -14.46 -8.55 -7.16
C LYS A 66 -15.08 -8.09 -5.84
N GLN A 67 -14.27 -8.03 -4.78
CA GLN A 67 -14.75 -7.72 -3.43
C GLN A 67 -14.07 -6.47 -2.86
N PHE A 68 -14.76 -5.82 -1.93
CA PHE A 68 -14.22 -4.70 -1.17
C PHE A 68 -13.71 -5.19 0.18
N ILE A 69 -12.45 -4.88 0.48
CA ILE A 69 -11.77 -5.23 1.72
C ILE A 69 -11.42 -3.93 2.44
N LYS A 70 -11.88 -3.77 3.68
CA LYS A 70 -11.52 -2.62 4.52
C LYS A 70 -10.23 -2.96 5.24
N ILE A 71 -9.22 -2.11 5.09
CA ILE A 71 -7.94 -2.23 5.77
C ILE A 71 -7.83 -1.09 6.78
N LYS A 72 -7.85 -1.45 8.06
CA LYS A 72 -7.80 -0.55 9.21
C LYS A 72 -6.70 -0.91 10.22
N SER A 73 -6.15 -2.11 10.11
CA SER A 73 -5.10 -2.61 11.00
C SER A 73 -4.04 -3.37 10.23
N ILE A 74 -2.93 -3.65 10.92
CA ILE A 74 -1.80 -4.42 10.39
C ILE A 74 -2.25 -5.85 10.05
N GLU A 75 -3.05 -6.47 10.90
CA GLU A 75 -3.54 -7.84 10.73
C GLU A 75 -4.34 -7.97 9.44
N GLN A 76 -5.20 -7.00 9.13
CA GLN A 76 -5.98 -7.01 7.89
C GLN A 76 -5.12 -6.85 6.64
N LEU A 77 -4.04 -6.06 6.71
CA LEU A 77 -3.08 -5.98 5.62
C LEU A 77 -2.27 -7.28 5.51
N GLN A 78 -1.94 -7.91 6.64
CA GLN A 78 -1.27 -9.21 6.65
C GLN A 78 -2.12 -10.28 6.00
N ASP A 79 -3.40 -10.38 6.39
CA ASP A 79 -4.36 -11.30 5.77
C ASP A 79 -4.40 -11.10 4.24
N LEU A 80 -4.41 -9.84 3.79
CA LEU A 80 -4.40 -9.50 2.36
C LEU A 80 -3.11 -9.97 1.66
N ILE A 81 -1.96 -9.91 2.33
CA ILE A 81 -0.66 -10.37 1.82
C ILE A 81 -0.57 -11.89 1.83
N ASP A 82 -1.13 -12.57 2.83
CA ASP A 82 -1.12 -14.02 2.95
C ASP A 82 -1.92 -14.71 1.82
N TYR A 83 -2.85 -13.99 1.17
CA TYR A 83 -3.53 -14.44 -0.05
C TYR A 83 -2.65 -14.42 -1.32
N THR A 84 -1.41 -13.95 -1.24
CA THR A 84 -0.54 -13.75 -2.42
C THR A 84 0.38 -14.93 -2.69
N ASP A 85 0.88 -15.02 -3.93
CA ASP A 85 1.81 -16.08 -4.32
C ASP A 85 3.24 -15.80 -3.82
N GLU A 86 4.08 -16.84 -3.81
CA GLU A 86 5.49 -16.74 -3.38
C GLU A 86 6.28 -15.68 -4.17
N LYS A 87 5.90 -15.48 -5.44
CA LYS A 87 6.52 -14.46 -6.29
C LYS A 87 6.28 -13.07 -5.74
N LEU A 88 5.03 -12.73 -5.40
CA LEU A 88 4.71 -11.43 -4.84
C LEU A 88 5.36 -11.26 -3.45
N MET A 89 5.45 -12.31 -2.64
CA MET A 89 6.18 -12.26 -1.37
C MET A 89 7.67 -11.92 -1.55
N GLY A 90 8.35 -12.55 -2.52
CA GLY A 90 9.73 -12.19 -2.85
C GLY A 90 9.86 -10.75 -3.36
N GLU A 91 8.88 -10.29 -4.14
CA GLU A 91 8.79 -8.92 -4.62
C GLU A 91 8.59 -7.89 -3.48
N ILE A 92 7.79 -8.22 -2.46
CA ILE A 92 7.62 -7.39 -1.25
C ILE A 92 8.95 -7.28 -0.48
N GLN A 93 9.67 -8.39 -0.31
CA GLN A 93 10.96 -8.41 0.37
C GLN A 93 12.04 -7.61 -0.37
N ASP A 94 12.02 -7.61 -1.71
CA ASP A 94 12.95 -6.84 -2.54
C ASP A 94 12.58 -5.34 -2.57
N LYS A 95 11.34 -5.03 -2.99
CA LYS A 95 10.92 -3.68 -3.42
C LYS A 95 9.93 -2.99 -2.50
N GLY A 96 9.44 -3.65 -1.44
CA GLY A 96 8.55 -3.04 -0.46
C GLY A 96 9.18 -1.84 0.23
N ASN A 97 8.37 -0.90 0.70
CA ASN A 97 8.87 0.11 1.62
C ASN A 97 9.19 -0.53 2.99
N ALA A 98 9.96 0.16 3.83
CA ALA A 98 10.40 -0.38 5.12
C ALA A 98 9.23 -0.88 5.99
N TYR A 99 8.10 -0.17 5.99
CA TYR A 99 6.94 -0.52 6.80
C TYR A 99 6.21 -1.75 6.27
N LEU A 100 5.96 -1.85 4.96
CA LEU A 100 5.37 -3.02 4.33
C LEU A 100 6.22 -4.28 4.60
N LYS A 101 7.55 -4.15 4.54
CA LYS A 101 8.46 -5.26 4.85
C LYS A 101 8.31 -5.74 6.30
N THR A 102 8.11 -4.85 7.26
CA THR A 102 7.91 -5.26 8.68
C THR A 102 6.60 -6.01 8.91
N ILE A 103 5.57 -5.70 8.11
CA ILE A 103 4.28 -6.38 8.18
C ILE A 103 4.42 -7.78 7.61
N ALA A 104 4.97 -7.90 6.40
CA ALA A 104 5.12 -9.17 5.68
C ALA A 104 6.13 -10.17 6.29
N LEU A 105 6.70 -9.89 7.46
CA LEU A 105 7.54 -10.87 8.16
C LEU A 105 6.65 -11.98 8.73
N PRO A 106 7.01 -13.27 8.56
CA PRO A 106 6.30 -14.34 9.24
C PRO A 106 6.41 -14.10 10.75
N GLN A 107 5.29 -13.84 11.41
CA GLN A 107 5.28 -13.83 12.86
C GLN A 107 5.59 -15.27 13.31
N VAL A 108 6.62 -15.43 14.14
CA VAL A 108 6.76 -16.64 14.94
C VAL A 108 5.50 -16.71 15.79
N ARG A 109 4.55 -17.57 15.41
CA ARG A 109 3.44 -17.93 16.29
C ARG A 109 4.07 -18.65 17.47
N LEU A 110 4.31 -17.92 18.56
CA LEU A 110 4.61 -18.52 19.84
C LEU A 110 3.39 -19.35 20.21
N ILE A 111 3.59 -20.66 20.17
CA ILE A 111 2.67 -21.70 20.59
C ILE A 111 2.56 -21.65 22.11
#